data_AF-A0A9E2B7R8-F1
#
_entry.id   AF-A0A9E2B7R8-F1
#
_cell.length_a   1.000
_cell.length_b   1.000
_cell.length_c   1.000
_cell.angle_alpha   90.00
_cell.angle_beta   90.00
_cell.angle_gamma   90.00
#
_symmetry.space_group_name_H-M   'P 1'
#
loop_
_entity.id
_entity.type
_entity.pdbx_description
1 polymer ?
#
loop_
_entity_poly.entity_id
_entity_poly.type
_entity_poly.pdbx_seq_one_letter_code
_entity_poly.pdbx_strand_id
1 'polypeptide(L)'
;MPSKQLNVISHCAKSPWFSRTWSEDAFYTEYAGRLVLQSLGNDTVEEYWKLRKAVGLFDVPERPVEIRGRGAVKFLNRLLTRPVDKLRVGRGSYGLLCHQRGGLVCDGILFKLAEDHFWYVHADADVYLWLVAHAVDHA
;
A
#
# COMPACT_ATOMS: atom_id res chain seq x y z
N MET A 1 -39.26 4.26 -10.82
CA MET A 1 -39.25 5.09 -9.59
C MET A 1 -37.80 5.47 -9.32
N PRO A 2 -37.47 6.73 -8.98
CA PRO A 2 -36.09 7.07 -8.67
C PRO A 2 -35.69 6.28 -7.41
N SER A 3 -34.65 5.45 -7.53
CA SER A 3 -34.14 4.65 -6.42
C SER A 3 -33.79 5.59 -5.28
N LYS A 4 -34.39 5.39 -4.10
CA LYS A 4 -34.01 6.08 -2.87
C LYS A 4 -32.58 5.66 -2.53
N GLN A 5 -31.60 6.39 -3.05
CA GLN A 5 -30.22 6.18 -2.71
C GLN A 5 -30.02 6.72 -1.28
N LEU A 6 -29.64 5.85 -0.37
CA LEU A 6 -29.30 6.24 1.00
C LEU A 6 -27.96 6.99 0.97
N ASN A 7 -27.93 8.17 1.59
CA ASN A 7 -26.70 8.94 1.76
C ASN A 7 -25.93 8.39 2.97
N VAL A 8 -25.16 7.34 2.75
CA VAL A 8 -24.21 6.82 3.74
C VAL A 8 -22.86 7.49 3.50
N ILE A 9 -22.40 8.28 4.48
CA ILE A 9 -21.11 8.97 4.43
C ILE A 9 -20.08 8.10 5.13
N SER A 10 -19.00 7.75 4.42
CA SER A 10 -17.85 7.03 4.97
C SER A 10 -16.56 7.77 4.63
N HIS A 11 -15.58 7.73 5.52
CA HIS A 11 -14.22 8.18 5.24
C HIS A 11 -13.48 7.23 4.28
N CYS A 12 -14.05 6.06 4.02
CA CYS A 12 -13.50 5.05 3.14
C CYS A 12 -13.65 5.46 1.66
N ALA A 13 -12.52 5.59 0.96
CA ALA A 13 -12.51 5.98 -0.44
C ALA A 13 -12.79 4.79 -1.37
N LYS A 14 -13.44 5.06 -2.50
CA LYS A 14 -13.54 4.08 -3.60
C LYS A 14 -12.25 4.08 -4.42
N SER A 15 -11.87 2.94 -4.97
CA SER A 15 -10.79 2.89 -5.96
C SER A 15 -11.21 3.58 -7.27
N PRO A 16 -10.27 4.01 -8.12
CA PRO A 16 -10.57 4.47 -9.48
C PRO A 16 -11.29 3.43 -10.35
N TRP A 17 -11.24 2.16 -9.96
CA TRP A 17 -11.81 1.03 -10.69
C TRP A 17 -13.12 0.52 -10.09
N PHE A 18 -13.64 1.15 -9.03
CA PHE A 18 -14.83 0.68 -8.31
C PHE A 18 -16.04 0.43 -9.22
N SER A 19 -16.26 1.28 -10.23
CA SER A 19 -17.37 1.08 -11.17
C SER A 19 -17.24 -0.16 -12.06
N ARG A 20 -16.03 -0.75 -12.16
CA ARG A 20 -15.75 -1.98 -12.91
C ARG A 20 -15.91 -3.23 -12.08
N THR A 21 -15.73 -3.12 -10.78
CA THR A 21 -15.80 -4.23 -9.83
C THR A 21 -17.14 -4.29 -9.10
N TRP A 22 -17.98 -3.26 -9.20
CA TRP A 22 -19.27 -3.19 -8.53
C TRP A 22 -20.30 -4.13 -9.18
N SER A 23 -20.96 -4.93 -8.34
CA SER A 23 -22.16 -5.72 -8.65
C SER A 23 -22.97 -5.94 -7.37
N GLU A 24 -24.18 -6.48 -7.48
CA GLU A 24 -25.00 -6.87 -6.32
C GLU A 24 -24.39 -8.05 -5.53
N ASP A 25 -23.65 -8.91 -6.22
CA ASP A 25 -22.97 -10.07 -5.64
C ASP A 25 -21.57 -9.74 -5.07
N ALA A 26 -21.07 -8.53 -5.35
CA ALA A 26 -19.73 -8.14 -4.94
C ALA A 26 -19.66 -7.83 -3.43
N PHE A 27 -18.70 -8.46 -2.76
CA PHE A 27 -18.39 -8.23 -1.35
C PHE A 27 -17.16 -7.33 -1.21
N TYR A 28 -17.31 -6.24 -0.45
CA TYR A 28 -16.25 -5.27 -0.19
C TYR A 28 -15.95 -5.17 1.30
N THR A 29 -14.67 -4.96 1.64
CA THR A 29 -14.23 -4.59 2.99
C THR A 29 -13.46 -3.28 2.97
N GLU A 30 -13.25 -2.69 4.14
CA GLU A 30 -12.32 -1.58 4.30
C GLU A 30 -10.89 -2.11 4.51
N TYR A 31 -9.92 -1.53 3.81
CA TYR A 31 -8.50 -1.72 4.07
C TYR A 31 -7.70 -0.52 3.53
N ALA A 32 -6.74 -0.03 4.32
CA ALA A 32 -5.91 1.15 4.02
C ALA A 32 -6.70 2.40 3.59
N GLY A 33 -7.87 2.63 4.19
CA GLY A 33 -8.76 3.75 3.89
C GLY A 33 -9.47 3.65 2.53
N ARG A 34 -9.56 2.44 1.94
CA ARG A 34 -10.31 2.18 0.70
C ARG A 34 -11.26 0.99 0.82
N LEU A 35 -12.32 1.02 0.00
CA LEU A 35 -13.14 -0.14 -0.26
C LEU A 35 -12.37 -1.08 -1.19
N VAL A 36 -12.15 -2.30 -0.72
CA VAL A 36 -11.43 -3.34 -1.44
C VAL A 36 -12.39 -4.46 -1.76
N LEU A 37 -12.40 -4.86 -3.02
CA LEU A 37 -13.13 -6.03 -3.48
C LEU A 37 -12.51 -7.29 -2.89
N GLN A 38 -13.29 -8.07 -2.15
CA GLN A 38 -12.90 -9.36 -1.61
C GLN A 38 -13.42 -10.52 -2.46
N SER A 39 -14.60 -10.37 -3.03
CA SER A 39 -15.19 -11.37 -3.93
C SER A 39 -16.19 -10.72 -4.87
N LEU A 40 -16.26 -11.21 -6.10
CA LEU A 40 -17.32 -10.89 -7.07
C LEU A 40 -18.51 -11.86 -6.97
N GLY A 41 -18.52 -12.77 -5.99
CA GLY A 41 -19.48 -13.87 -5.87
C GLY A 41 -19.05 -15.15 -6.61
N ASN A 42 -17.86 -15.15 -7.22
CA ASN A 42 -17.30 -16.32 -7.91
C ASN A 42 -16.85 -17.41 -6.93
N ASP A 43 -16.75 -18.65 -7.41
CA ASP A 43 -16.18 -19.75 -6.64
C ASP A 43 -14.68 -19.55 -6.36
N THR A 44 -14.28 -19.66 -5.08
CA THR A 44 -12.91 -19.41 -4.64
C THR A 44 -11.90 -20.40 -5.23
N VAL A 45 -12.29 -21.65 -5.46
CA VAL A 45 -11.40 -22.67 -6.04
C VAL A 45 -11.17 -22.39 -7.52
N GLU A 46 -12.22 -21.97 -8.24
CA GLU A 46 -12.11 -21.52 -9.62
C GLU A 46 -11.17 -20.30 -9.74
N GLU A 47 -11.35 -19.28 -8.90
CA GLU A 47 -10.48 -18.08 -8.86
C GLU A 47 -9.02 -18.44 -8.56
N TYR A 48 -8.77 -19.37 -7.64
CA TYR A 48 -7.42 -19.90 -7.40
C TYR A 48 -6.81 -20.51 -8.67
N TRP A 49 -7.57 -21.33 -9.41
CA TRP A 49 -7.06 -21.93 -10.63
C TRP A 49 -6.85 -20.90 -11.75
N LYS A 50 -7.69 -19.87 -11.86
CA LYS A 50 -7.46 -18.74 -12.77
C LYS A 50 -6.15 -18.02 -12.44
N LEU A 51 -5.88 -17.73 -11.16
CA LEU A 51 -4.62 -17.12 -10.73
C LEU A 51 -3.40 -17.98 -11.10
N ARG A 52 -3.53 -19.30 -11.02
CA ARG A 52 -2.41 -20.24 -11.26
C ARG A 52 -2.20 -20.60 -12.73
N LYS A 53 -3.26 -20.58 -13.56
CA LYS A 53 -3.25 -21.11 -14.93
C LYS A 53 -3.58 -20.07 -16.00
N ALA A 54 -4.03 -18.88 -15.61
CA ALA A 54 -4.41 -17.80 -16.51
C ALA A 54 -3.89 -16.46 -15.95
N VAL A 55 -4.75 -15.46 -15.80
CA VAL A 55 -4.42 -14.12 -15.30
C VAL A 55 -5.41 -13.74 -14.20
N GLY A 56 -4.88 -13.20 -13.11
CA GLY A 56 -5.64 -12.49 -12.09
C GLY A 56 -5.32 -11.00 -12.15
N LEU A 57 -6.36 -10.15 -12.03
CA LEU A 57 -6.22 -8.71 -11.91
C LEU A 57 -6.78 -8.28 -10.56
N PHE A 58 -5.98 -7.58 -9.77
CA PHE A 58 -6.34 -7.17 -8.41
C PHE A 58 -6.32 -5.65 -8.30
N ASP A 59 -7.40 -5.11 -7.76
CA ASP A 59 -7.51 -3.71 -7.38
C ASP A 59 -7.06 -3.54 -5.92
N VAL A 60 -5.77 -3.27 -5.74
CA VAL A 60 -5.12 -3.20 -4.42
C VAL A 60 -5.21 -1.78 -3.85
N PRO A 61 -5.48 -1.62 -2.55
CA PRO A 61 -5.73 -0.29 -1.98
C PRO A 61 -4.48 0.49 -1.60
N GLU A 62 -3.33 -0.14 -1.46
CA GLU A 62 -2.11 0.47 -0.93
C GLU A 62 -1.71 1.69 -1.77
N ARG A 63 -1.19 2.70 -1.08
CA ARG A 63 -0.72 3.95 -1.70
C ARG A 63 0.75 4.14 -1.33
N PRO A 64 1.65 4.30 -2.30
CA PRO A 64 3.03 4.59 -1.98
C PRO A 64 3.14 5.93 -1.26
N VAL A 65 3.96 5.98 -0.20
CA VAL A 65 4.52 7.23 0.30
C VAL A 65 5.81 7.53 -0.46
N GLU A 66 5.92 8.76 -0.94
CA GLU A 66 7.12 9.24 -1.61
C GLU A 66 8.11 9.81 -0.59
N ILE A 67 9.37 9.35 -0.66
CA ILE A 67 10.49 9.87 0.12
C ILE A 67 11.54 10.37 -0.87
N ARG A 68 11.89 11.67 -0.79
CA ARG A 68 12.80 12.30 -1.74
C ARG A 68 13.75 13.31 -1.09
N GLY A 69 14.98 13.37 -1.60
CA GLY A 69 15.99 14.37 -1.29
C GLY A 69 17.33 13.78 -0.84
N ARG A 70 18.38 14.60 -0.82
CA ARG A 70 19.78 14.20 -0.58
C ARG A 70 20.00 13.33 0.68
N GLY A 71 19.15 13.48 1.71
CA GLY A 71 19.21 12.71 2.96
C GLY A 71 18.44 11.39 2.96
N ALA A 72 17.71 11.04 1.89
CA ALA A 72 16.76 9.93 1.86
C ALA A 72 17.40 8.57 2.21
N VAL A 73 18.60 8.28 1.69
CA VAL A 73 19.30 7.02 1.99
C VAL A 73 19.67 6.93 3.48
N LYS A 74 20.25 7.99 4.05
CA LYS A 74 20.61 8.04 5.48
C LYS A 74 19.36 7.88 6.36
N PHE A 75 18.28 8.55 5.99
CA PHE A 75 17.00 8.49 6.68
C PHE A 75 16.39 7.09 6.64
N LEU A 76 16.29 6.49 5.46
CA LEU A 76 15.69 5.16 5.29
C LEU A 76 16.56 4.06 5.92
N ASN A 77 17.89 4.16 5.87
CA ASN A 77 18.79 3.21 6.56
C ASN A 77 18.63 3.21 8.08
N ARG A 78 18.15 4.30 8.67
CA ARG A 78 17.87 4.36 10.11
C ARG A 78 16.55 3.67 10.46
N LEU A 79 15.57 3.75 9.57
CA LEU A 79 14.20 3.30 9.83
C LEU A 79 13.94 1.86 9.38
N LEU A 80 14.59 1.44 8.30
CA LEU A 80 14.43 0.11 7.72
C LEU A 80 15.57 -0.79 8.18
N THR A 81 15.25 -2.08 8.35
CA THR A 81 16.24 -3.08 8.78
C THR A 81 17.21 -3.52 7.68
N ARG A 82 16.93 -3.16 6.42
CA ARG A 82 17.77 -3.52 5.27
C ARG A 82 18.54 -2.31 4.74
N PRO A 83 19.81 -2.49 4.34
CA PRO A 83 20.63 -1.40 3.79
C PRO A 83 20.11 -0.93 2.44
N VAL A 84 19.60 0.29 2.40
CA VAL A 84 19.01 1.00 1.26
C VAL A 84 20.08 1.50 0.29
N ASP A 85 21.29 1.80 0.78
CA ASP A 85 22.45 2.18 -0.05
C ASP A 85 22.84 1.08 -1.05
N LYS A 86 22.54 -0.19 -0.74
CA LYS A 86 22.79 -1.34 -1.64
C LYS A 86 21.67 -1.56 -2.66
N LEU A 87 20.53 -0.88 -2.52
CA LEU A 87 19.43 -0.98 -3.46
C LEU A 87 19.78 -0.19 -4.73
N ARG A 88 19.78 -0.88 -5.87
CA ARG A 88 19.99 -0.25 -7.18
C ARG A 88 18.72 0.47 -7.65
N VAL A 89 18.89 1.56 -8.39
CA VAL A 89 17.77 2.26 -9.06
C VAL A 89 16.98 1.28 -9.94
N GLY A 90 15.66 1.41 -9.96
CA GLY A 90 14.73 0.54 -10.67
C GLY A 90 14.45 -0.80 -9.98
N ARG A 91 14.85 -0.97 -8.71
CA ARG A 91 14.62 -2.20 -7.94
C ARG A 91 13.74 -1.95 -6.72
N GLY A 92 13.00 -2.99 -6.36
CA GLY A 92 12.26 -3.10 -5.10
C GLY A 92 13.00 -3.97 -4.09
N SER A 93 12.86 -3.66 -2.80
CA SER A 93 13.26 -4.54 -1.69
C SER A 93 12.17 -4.55 -0.64
N TYR A 94 11.91 -5.71 -0.06
CA TYR A 94 11.08 -5.81 1.13
C TYR A 94 11.76 -5.06 2.28
N GLY A 95 11.04 -4.13 2.89
CA GLY A 95 11.52 -3.22 3.93
C GLY A 95 10.66 -3.37 5.17
N LEU A 96 11.26 -3.85 6.25
CA LEU A 96 10.64 -3.84 7.57
C LEU A 96 10.95 -2.50 8.23
N LEU A 97 9.90 -1.74 8.52
CA LEU A 97 9.96 -0.50 9.30
C LEU A 97 9.83 -0.86 10.77
N CYS A 98 10.88 -0.61 11.55
CA CYS A 98 10.88 -0.93 12.97
C CYS A 98 10.99 0.33 13.83
N HIS A 99 10.45 0.26 15.05
CA HIS A 99 10.64 1.31 16.04
C HIS A 99 11.90 1.03 16.89
N GLN A 100 12.29 2.00 17.71
CA GLN A 100 13.55 2.02 18.48
C GLN A 100 13.74 0.88 19.48
N ARG A 101 12.69 0.11 19.79
CA ARG A 101 12.80 -1.09 20.66
C ARG A 101 12.86 -2.39 19.85
N GLY A 102 12.98 -2.30 18.52
CA GLY A 102 13.10 -3.44 17.60
C GLY A 102 11.79 -4.09 17.18
N GLY A 103 10.62 -3.58 17.61
CA GLY A 103 9.32 -4.09 17.16
C GLY A 103 8.94 -3.54 15.79
N LEU A 104 8.09 -4.29 15.08
CA LEU A 104 7.60 -3.93 13.75
C LEU A 104 6.57 -2.81 13.85
N VAL A 105 6.80 -1.72 13.13
CA VAL A 105 5.81 -0.66 12.90
C VAL A 105 4.95 -1.02 11.71
N CYS A 106 5.58 -1.37 10.58
CA CYS A 106 4.92 -1.80 9.37
C CYS A 106 5.91 -2.56 8.47
N ASP A 107 5.41 -3.30 7.51
CA ASP A 107 6.18 -3.85 6.42
C ASP A 107 5.72 -3.29 5.07
N GLY A 108 6.57 -3.47 4.06
CA GLY A 108 6.28 -2.93 2.75
C GLY A 108 7.37 -3.20 1.73
N ILE A 109 7.16 -2.69 0.52
CA ILE A 109 8.15 -2.73 -0.55
C ILE A 109 8.69 -1.32 -0.78
N LEU A 110 10.00 -1.17 -0.59
CA LEU A 110 10.72 0.03 -0.96
C LEU A 110 11.19 -0.08 -2.41
N PHE A 111 10.75 0.82 -3.27
CA PHE A 111 11.22 0.98 -4.64
C PHE A 111 12.18 2.17 -4.71
N LYS A 112 13.38 1.97 -5.26
CA LYS A 112 14.32 3.07 -5.57
C LYS A 112 14.08 3.56 -7.00
N LEU A 113 13.50 4.74 -7.14
CA LEU A 113 13.14 5.35 -8.42
C LEU A 113 14.28 6.18 -9.01
N ALA A 114 15.07 6.83 -8.15
CA ALA A 114 16.33 7.51 -8.50
C ALA A 114 17.30 7.44 -7.30
N GLU A 115 18.48 8.05 -7.40
CA GLU A 115 19.48 8.00 -6.31
C GLU A 115 18.95 8.52 -4.98
N ASP A 116 18.08 9.53 -5.03
CA ASP A 116 17.50 10.20 -3.87
C ASP A 116 15.96 10.22 -3.91
N HIS A 117 15.32 9.30 -4.64
CA HIS A 117 13.86 9.25 -4.82
C HIS A 117 13.35 7.82 -4.65
N PHE A 118 12.41 7.63 -3.73
CA PHE A 118 11.90 6.34 -3.32
C PHE A 118 10.39 6.36 -3.15
N TRP A 119 9.77 5.21 -3.40
CA TRP A 119 8.41 4.90 -2.96
C TRP A 119 8.44 3.77 -1.95
N TYR A 120 7.75 3.95 -0.83
CA TYR A 120 7.49 2.87 0.12
C TYR A 120 6.02 2.51 0.06
N VAL A 121 5.71 1.33 -0.47
CA VAL A 121 4.35 0.78 -0.53
C VAL A 121 4.14 -0.05 0.74
N HIS A 122 3.20 0.36 1.57
CA HIS A 122 2.98 -0.17 2.91
C HIS A 122 1.50 -0.52 3.13
N ALA A 123 1.23 -1.36 4.13
CA ALA A 123 -0.12 -1.83 4.45
C ALA A 123 -0.93 -0.84 5.31
N ASP A 124 -0.28 0.06 6.06
CA ASP A 124 -0.92 0.84 7.13
C ASP A 124 -0.92 2.35 6.87
N ALA A 125 -2.03 3.04 7.18
CA ALA A 125 -2.18 4.48 6.96
C ALA A 125 -1.23 5.35 7.82
N ASP A 126 -0.79 4.88 8.99
CA ASP A 126 0.00 5.70 9.92
C ASP A 126 1.49 5.83 9.55
N VAL A 127 1.95 5.05 8.55
CA VAL A 127 3.35 5.08 8.09
C VAL A 127 3.78 6.47 7.64
N TYR A 128 2.90 7.23 6.98
CA TYR A 128 3.22 8.59 6.58
C TYR A 128 3.54 9.48 7.79
N LEU A 129 2.69 9.42 8.83
CA LEU A 129 2.88 10.21 10.05
C LEU A 129 4.15 9.79 10.80
N TRP A 130 4.44 8.48 10.85
CA TRP A 130 5.68 7.95 11.40
C TRP A 130 6.91 8.52 10.67
N LEU A 131 6.91 8.49 9.33
CA LEU A 131 7.99 9.03 8.52
C LEU A 131 8.16 10.53 8.76
N VAL A 132 7.07 11.31 8.79
CA VAL A 132 7.12 12.76 9.07
C VAL A 132 7.69 13.04 10.46
N ALA A 133 7.25 12.30 11.50
CA ALA A 133 7.74 12.47 12.86
C ALA A 133 9.26 12.21 12.99
N HIS A 134 9.80 11.31 12.16
CA HIS A 134 11.22 11.00 12.12
C HIS A 134 12.02 11.79 11.08
N ALA A 135 11.34 12.54 10.20
CA ALA A 135 11.98 13.37 9.19
C ALA A 135 12.53 14.69 9.77
N VAL A 136 12.11 15.08 10.97
CA VAL A 136 12.59 16.28 11.67
C VAL A 136 13.97 16.02 12.30
N ASP A 137 14.96 16.78 11.85
CA ASP A 137 16.34 16.96 12.35
C ASP A 137 17.19 15.74 12.72
N HIS A 138 18.18 15.44 11.86
CA HIS A 138 19.54 14.99 12.25
C HIS A 138 20.59 15.58 11.28
N ALA A 139 20.51 16.89 11.05
CA ALA A 139 21.61 17.68 10.48
C ALA A 139 22.81 17.64 11.43
#